data_AF-A0A7X3LYM8-F1
#
_entry.id   AF-A0A7X3LYM8-F1
#
_cell.length_a   1.000
_cell.length_b   1.000
_cell.length_c   1.000
_cell.angle_alpha   90.00
_cell.angle_beta   90.00
_cell.angle_gamma   90.00
#
_symmetry.space_group_name_H-M   'P 1'
#
loop_
_entity.id
_entity.type
_entity.pdbx_description
1 polymer ?
#
loop_
_entity_poly.entity_id
_entity_poly.type
_entity_poly.pdbx_seq_one_letter_code
_entity_poly.pdbx_strand_id
1 'polypeptide(L)'
;MDVSDARKLKAVEDENAKLKKLLAEAMLDNAMLKDVASKKMVTLDARRSAVARLCTGHGVSQRRACAVLQVDRSSVRYRSLQPDDADLREAMKKVASERQRFGYRRIHLMLERQGNYHEPEAAAAALLPGEAVSPQTWRQKTSAWHKAFHLLLSRANEQESLDFVSDAFMDGRRFRVLAMADVLTAHERILAAISSGSLADVEEQVRAHLSGTLASVGAIMKSHPEYFD
;
A
#
# COMPACT_ATOMS: atom_id res chain seq x y z
N MET A 1 2.62 42.32 -66.07
CA MET A 1 2.74 41.07 -65.29
C MET A 1 2.73 39.93 -66.27
N ASP A 2 3.83 39.18 -66.37
CA ASP A 2 3.90 38.03 -67.27
C ASP A 2 3.09 36.86 -66.69
N VAL A 3 2.54 36.00 -67.54
CA VAL A 3 1.72 34.84 -67.11
C VAL A 3 2.54 33.88 -66.25
N SER A 4 3.85 33.82 -66.49
CA SER A 4 4.85 33.15 -65.64
C SER A 4 4.80 33.64 -64.19
N ASP A 5 4.80 34.96 -63.99
CA ASP A 5 4.94 35.56 -62.66
C ASP A 5 3.65 35.44 -61.87
N ALA A 6 2.50 35.56 -62.54
CA ALA A 6 1.19 35.29 -61.94
C ALA A 6 1.06 33.84 -61.44
N ARG A 7 1.61 32.85 -62.17
CA ARG A 7 1.60 31.44 -61.75
C ARG A 7 2.50 31.19 -60.54
N LYS A 8 3.70 31.79 -60.52
CA LYS A 8 4.63 31.70 -59.37
C LYS A 8 4.04 32.33 -58.12
N LEU A 9 3.41 33.49 -58.25
CA LEU A 9 2.75 34.17 -57.13
C LEU A 9 1.65 33.30 -56.53
N LYS A 10 0.79 32.71 -57.36
CA LYS A 10 -0.28 31.80 -56.91
C LYS A 10 0.27 30.55 -56.21
N ALA A 11 1.34 29.95 -56.72
CA ALA A 11 1.98 28.80 -56.07
C ALA A 11 2.51 29.16 -54.68
N VAL A 12 3.15 30.32 -54.55
CA VAL A 12 3.65 30.83 -53.26
C VAL A 12 2.51 31.15 -52.30
N GLU A 13 1.39 31.69 -52.79
CA GLU A 13 0.19 31.92 -51.97
C GLU A 13 -0.41 30.61 -51.45
N ASP A 14 -0.52 29.58 -52.29
CA ASP A 14 -1.01 28.27 -51.91
C ASP A 14 -0.09 27.59 -50.88
N GLU A 15 1.23 27.70 -51.05
CA GLU A 15 2.21 27.22 -50.07
C GLU A 15 2.11 27.96 -48.74
N ASN A 16 2.02 29.28 -48.78
CA ASN A 16 1.84 30.08 -47.57
C ASN A 16 0.54 29.74 -46.83
N ALA A 17 -0.54 29.45 -47.55
CA ALA A 17 -1.79 28.99 -46.94
C ALA A 17 -1.61 27.64 -46.23
N LYS A 18 -0.92 26.68 -46.86
CA LYS A 18 -0.60 25.38 -46.26
C LYS A 18 0.28 25.53 -45.01
N LEU A 19 1.35 26.32 -45.10
CA LEU A 19 2.29 26.54 -43.99
C LEU A 19 1.61 27.23 -42.80
N LYS A 20 0.78 28.25 -43.04
CA LYS A 20 0.00 28.91 -41.98
C LYS A 20 -0.91 27.92 -41.27
N LYS A 21 -1.57 27.03 -42.02
CA LYS A 21 -2.43 26.00 -41.44
C LYS A 21 -1.63 25.01 -40.58
N LEU A 22 -0.53 24.47 -41.10
CA LEU A 22 0.33 23.54 -40.36
C LEU A 22 0.91 24.17 -39.09
N LEU A 23 1.35 25.43 -39.19
CA LEU A 23 1.87 26.17 -38.04
C LEU A 23 0.78 26.37 -36.98
N ALA A 24 -0.42 26.79 -37.38
CA ALA A 24 -1.54 26.95 -36.45
C ALA A 24 -1.89 25.64 -35.75
N GLU A 25 -1.92 24.52 -36.49
CA GLU A 25 -2.18 23.20 -35.92
C GLU A 25 -1.09 22.78 -34.93
N ALA A 26 0.19 22.93 -35.26
CA ALA A 26 1.30 22.60 -34.37
C ALA A 26 1.36 23.51 -33.14
N MET A 27 1.03 24.80 -33.28
CA MET A 27 0.96 25.73 -32.16
C MET A 27 -0.16 25.37 -31.18
N LEU A 28 -1.31 24.91 -31.69
CA LEU A 28 -2.41 24.44 -30.85
C LEU A 28 -2.00 23.18 -30.05
N ASP A 29 -1.37 22.22 -30.70
CA ASP A 29 -0.92 20.98 -30.05
C ASP A 29 0.15 21.27 -28.98
N ASN A 30 1.07 22.21 -29.25
CA ASN A 30 2.05 22.68 -28.28
C ASN A 30 1.41 23.38 -27.08
N ALA A 31 0.38 24.21 -27.30
CA ALA A 31 -0.35 24.86 -26.22
C ALA A 31 -1.04 23.83 -25.32
N MET A 32 -1.67 22.82 -25.93
CA MET A 32 -2.30 21.70 -25.21
C MET A 32 -1.29 20.92 -24.35
N LEU A 33 -0.09 20.62 -24.88
CA LEU A 33 0.94 19.91 -24.13
C LEU A 33 1.43 20.73 -22.93
N LYS A 34 1.62 22.05 -23.11
CA LYS A 34 2.06 22.95 -22.03
C LYS A 34 1.05 23.05 -20.88
N ASP A 35 -0.25 23.03 -21.17
CA ASP A 35 -1.31 23.06 -20.14
C ASP A 35 -1.26 21.83 -19.21
N VAL A 36 -0.83 20.68 -19.74
CA VAL A 36 -0.85 19.40 -19.02
C VAL A 36 0.52 19.01 -18.47
N ALA A 37 1.61 19.61 -18.95
CA ALA A 37 2.99 19.27 -18.58
C ALA A 37 3.31 19.35 -17.08
N SER A 38 2.61 20.20 -16.32
CA SER A 38 2.78 20.33 -14.87
C SER A 38 2.09 19.23 -14.05
N LYS A 39 1.22 18.41 -14.68
CA LYS A 39 0.39 17.42 -14.00
C LYS A 39 0.90 16.00 -14.24
N LYS A 40 1.13 15.27 -13.16
CA LYS A 40 1.55 13.87 -13.22
C LYS A 40 0.41 12.96 -13.69
N MET A 41 0.48 12.46 -14.93
CA MET A 41 -0.54 11.58 -15.55
C MET A 41 -0.19 10.08 -15.45
N VAL A 42 0.01 9.60 -14.22
CA VAL A 42 0.38 8.18 -13.99
C VAL A 42 -0.84 7.26 -14.07
N THR A 43 -2.00 7.70 -13.57
CA THR A 43 -3.22 6.89 -13.53
C THR A 43 -4.08 7.07 -14.77
N LEU A 44 -4.89 6.05 -15.10
CA LEU A 44 -5.81 6.12 -16.23
C LEU A 44 -6.85 7.23 -16.06
N ASP A 45 -7.34 7.47 -14.84
CA ASP A 45 -8.28 8.55 -14.56
C ASP A 45 -7.66 9.94 -14.70
N ALA A 46 -6.39 10.11 -14.32
CA ALA A 46 -5.67 11.36 -14.59
C ALA A 46 -5.56 11.60 -16.10
N ARG A 47 -5.34 10.54 -16.89
CA ARG A 47 -5.31 10.61 -18.36
C ARG A 47 -6.67 10.95 -18.97
N ARG A 48 -7.75 10.32 -18.50
CA ARG A 48 -9.13 10.63 -18.92
C ARG A 48 -9.50 12.08 -18.62
N SER A 49 -9.18 12.52 -17.40
CA SER A 49 -9.43 13.89 -16.96
C SER A 49 -8.63 14.91 -17.78
N ALA A 50 -7.38 14.61 -18.12
CA ALA A 50 -6.57 15.45 -19.00
C ALA A 50 -7.19 15.58 -20.40
N VAL A 51 -7.64 14.48 -21.01
CA VAL A 51 -8.32 14.52 -22.30
C VAL A 51 -9.60 15.37 -22.23
N ALA A 52 -10.43 15.20 -21.20
CA ALA A 52 -11.64 15.98 -21.02
C ALA A 52 -11.36 17.50 -20.86
N ARG A 53 -10.33 17.86 -20.10
CA ARG A 53 -9.88 19.25 -19.96
C ARG A 53 -9.40 19.84 -21.28
N LEU A 54 -8.63 19.09 -22.07
CA LEU A 54 -8.16 19.58 -23.36
C LEU A 54 -9.31 19.79 -24.35
N CYS A 55 -10.28 18.87 -24.40
CA CYS A 55 -11.46 19.03 -25.26
C CYS A 55 -12.26 20.29 -24.92
N THR A 56 -12.45 20.57 -23.63
CA THR A 56 -13.22 21.73 -23.16
C THR A 56 -12.44 23.03 -23.21
N GLY A 57 -11.18 23.03 -22.78
CA GLY A 57 -10.33 24.23 -22.71
C GLY A 57 -9.81 24.71 -24.06
N HIS A 58 -9.55 23.79 -25.01
CA HIS A 58 -9.03 24.14 -26.33
C HIS A 58 -10.04 23.94 -27.47
N GLY A 59 -11.26 23.48 -27.17
CA GLY A 59 -12.31 23.25 -28.18
C GLY A 59 -11.97 22.16 -29.21
N VAL A 60 -11.03 21.26 -28.88
CA VAL A 60 -10.56 20.21 -29.79
C VAL A 60 -11.38 18.94 -29.66
N SER A 61 -11.43 18.15 -30.73
CA SER A 61 -12.05 16.82 -30.67
C SER A 61 -11.29 15.89 -29.73
N GLN A 62 -12.01 14.94 -29.12
CA GLN A 62 -11.42 13.87 -28.31
C GLN A 62 -10.30 13.11 -29.06
N ARG A 63 -10.44 12.92 -30.39
CA ARG A 63 -9.41 12.24 -31.20
C ARG A 63 -8.09 13.01 -31.18
N ARG A 64 -8.15 14.33 -31.37
CA ARG A 64 -6.97 15.19 -31.37
C ARG A 64 -6.33 15.26 -29.99
N ALA A 65 -7.14 15.44 -28.93
CA ALA A 65 -6.66 15.41 -27.56
C ALA A 65 -5.95 14.09 -27.19
N CYS A 66 -6.53 12.95 -27.56
CA CYS A 66 -5.91 11.63 -27.39
C CYS A 66 -4.60 11.50 -28.17
N ALA A 67 -4.54 11.99 -29.42
CA ALA A 67 -3.33 11.92 -30.24
C ALA A 67 -2.19 12.76 -29.65
N VAL A 68 -2.48 13.98 -29.20
CA VAL A 68 -1.50 14.88 -28.57
C VAL A 68 -0.96 14.26 -27.28
N LEU A 69 -1.83 13.69 -26.44
CA LEU A 69 -1.44 13.07 -25.16
C LEU A 69 -0.91 11.63 -25.29
N GLN A 70 -0.90 11.05 -26.50
CA GLN A 70 -0.54 9.65 -26.73
C GLN A 70 -1.33 8.66 -25.85
N VAL A 71 -2.64 8.90 -25.72
CA VAL A 71 -3.56 8.04 -24.95
C VAL A 71 -4.49 7.32 -25.90
N ASP A 72 -4.63 6.00 -25.74
CA ASP A 72 -5.55 5.23 -26.55
C ASP A 72 -7.02 5.62 -26.31
N ARG A 73 -7.77 5.74 -27.41
CA ARG A 73 -9.17 6.21 -27.40
C ARG A 73 -10.11 5.21 -26.74
N SER A 74 -9.83 3.91 -26.83
CA SER A 74 -10.64 2.89 -26.18
C SER A 74 -10.58 3.04 -24.67
N SER A 75 -9.38 3.27 -24.11
CA SER A 75 -9.20 3.50 -22.67
C SER A 75 -9.91 4.75 -22.17
N VAL A 76 -10.00 5.81 -22.99
CA VAL A 76 -10.75 7.03 -22.62
C VAL A 76 -12.27 6.83 -22.71
N ARG A 77 -12.73 6.03 -23.67
CA ARG A 77 -14.17 5.76 -23.88
C ARG A 77 -14.70 4.64 -23.00
N TYR A 78 -13.82 3.80 -22.47
CA TYR A 78 -14.18 2.70 -21.62
C TYR A 78 -14.97 3.20 -20.41
N ARG A 79 -16.18 2.67 -20.25
CA ARG A 79 -17.01 2.82 -19.06
C ARG A 79 -17.07 1.46 -18.38
N SER A 80 -16.73 1.42 -17.10
CA SER A 80 -17.00 0.24 -16.29
C SER A 80 -18.50 -0.05 -16.34
N LEU A 81 -18.85 -1.31 -16.59
CA LEU A 81 -20.23 -1.79 -16.47
C LEU A 81 -20.54 -2.27 -15.05
N GLN A 82 -19.52 -2.42 -14.20
CA GLN A 82 -19.76 -2.80 -12.81
C GLN A 82 -20.31 -1.61 -12.02
N PRO A 83 -21.36 -1.84 -11.20
CA PRO A 83 -21.88 -0.84 -10.29
C PRO A 83 -20.79 -0.39 -9.31
N ASP A 84 -20.87 0.86 -8.85
CA ASP A 84 -19.95 1.35 -7.83
C ASP A 84 -20.22 0.59 -6.53
N ASP A 85 -19.27 -0.22 -6.11
CA ASP A 85 -19.27 -0.95 -4.85
C ASP A 85 -19.02 0.00 -3.66
N ALA A 86 -19.65 1.17 -3.65
CA ALA A 86 -19.51 2.21 -2.64
C ALA A 86 -19.97 1.69 -1.27
N ASP A 87 -21.13 1.04 -1.23
CA ASP A 87 -21.71 0.46 -0.01
C ASP A 87 -20.81 -0.64 0.57
N LEU A 88 -20.29 -1.53 -0.29
CA LEU A 88 -19.31 -2.54 0.10
C LEU A 88 -18.04 -1.91 0.66
N ARG A 89 -17.50 -0.90 -0.03
CA ARG A 89 -16.28 -0.19 0.39
C ARG A 89 -16.47 0.48 1.74
N GLU A 90 -17.65 1.04 2.00
CA GLU A 90 -18.00 1.63 3.30
C GLU A 90 -18.13 0.57 4.39
N ALA A 91 -18.82 -0.54 4.11
CA ALA A 91 -18.93 -1.67 5.04
C ALA A 91 -17.55 -2.27 5.39
N MET A 92 -16.66 -2.42 4.40
CA MET A 92 -15.28 -2.85 4.61
C MET A 92 -14.49 -1.88 5.49
N LYS A 93 -14.61 -0.56 5.24
CA LYS A 93 -13.96 0.47 6.06
C LYS A 93 -14.43 0.41 7.52
N LYS A 94 -15.73 0.18 7.75
CA LYS A 94 -16.30 0.03 9.10
C LYS A 94 -15.67 -1.15 9.83
N VAL A 95 -15.67 -2.35 9.22
CA VAL A 95 -15.04 -3.54 9.83
C VAL A 95 -13.54 -3.36 10.04
N ALA A 96 -12.84 -2.74 9.09
CA ALA A 96 -11.41 -2.45 9.22
C ALA A 96 -11.12 -1.46 10.36
N SER A 97 -12.02 -0.49 10.61
CA SER A 97 -11.88 0.48 11.70
C SER A 97 -12.08 -0.16 13.08
N GLU A 98 -13.01 -1.11 13.20
CA GLU A 98 -13.29 -1.86 14.44
C GLU A 98 -12.20 -2.91 14.72
N ARG A 99 -11.65 -3.53 13.66
CA ARG A 99 -10.70 -4.65 13.74
C ARG A 99 -9.46 -4.40 12.85
N GLN A 100 -8.65 -3.40 13.21
CA GLN A 100 -7.49 -2.94 12.42
C GLN A 100 -6.44 -3.99 12.04
N ARG A 101 -6.37 -5.14 12.73
CA ARG A 101 -5.43 -6.23 12.41
C ARG A 101 -5.94 -7.16 11.31
N PHE A 102 -7.19 -7.00 10.87
CA PHE A 102 -7.79 -7.93 9.92
C PHE A 102 -7.38 -7.55 8.50
N GLY A 103 -6.78 -8.50 7.78
CA GLY A 103 -6.57 -8.40 6.35
C GLY A 103 -7.87 -8.66 5.58
N TYR A 104 -7.83 -8.43 4.26
CA TYR A 104 -9.02 -8.51 3.38
C TYR A 104 -9.82 -9.81 3.54
N ARG A 105 -9.15 -10.97 3.70
CA ARG A 105 -9.82 -12.27 3.91
C ARG A 105 -10.66 -12.33 5.19
N ARG A 106 -10.15 -11.78 6.29
CA ARG A 106 -10.90 -11.76 7.56
C ARG A 106 -12.04 -10.74 7.53
N ILE A 107 -11.83 -9.60 6.86
CA ILE A 107 -12.89 -8.61 6.65
C ILE A 107 -14.02 -9.20 5.80
N HIS A 108 -13.68 -9.91 4.73
CA HIS A 108 -14.63 -10.62 3.85
C HIS A 108 -15.51 -11.60 4.64
N LEU A 109 -14.92 -12.49 5.45
CA LEU A 109 -15.69 -13.41 6.31
C LEU A 109 -16.63 -12.69 7.31
N MET A 110 -16.25 -11.50 7.80
CA MET A 110 -17.13 -10.72 8.68
C MET A 110 -18.31 -10.11 7.91
N LEU A 111 -18.08 -9.66 6.68
CA LEU A 111 -19.13 -9.12 5.82
C LEU A 111 -20.12 -10.20 5.38
N GLU A 112 -19.64 -11.41 5.05
CA GLU A 112 -20.51 -12.55 4.76
C GLU A 112 -21.45 -12.86 5.94
N ARG A 113 -20.93 -12.81 7.17
CA ARG A 113 -21.74 -13.01 8.39
C ARG A 113 -22.78 -11.91 8.64
N GLN A 114 -22.57 -10.72 8.08
CA GLN A 114 -23.52 -9.60 8.15
C GLN A 114 -24.55 -9.62 7.02
N GLY A 115 -24.53 -10.64 6.15
CA GLY A 115 -25.40 -10.76 4.98
C GLY A 115 -24.93 -9.97 3.75
N ASN A 116 -23.74 -9.35 3.82
CA ASN A 116 -23.15 -8.60 2.72
C ASN A 116 -22.16 -9.49 1.95
N TYR A 117 -22.69 -10.40 1.14
CA TYR A 117 -21.87 -11.31 0.33
C TYR A 117 -21.31 -10.61 -0.91
N HIS A 118 -19.99 -10.67 -1.07
CA HIS A 118 -19.28 -10.27 -2.28
C HIS A 118 -18.17 -11.27 -2.58
N GLU A 119 -17.75 -11.39 -3.84
CA GLU A 119 -16.58 -12.20 -4.18
C GLU A 119 -15.34 -11.66 -3.45
N PRO A 120 -14.46 -12.54 -2.91
CA PRO A 120 -13.30 -12.12 -2.13
C PRO A 120 -12.31 -11.24 -2.92
N GLU A 121 -12.29 -11.37 -4.25
CA GLU A 121 -11.51 -10.50 -5.15
C GLU A 121 -12.12 -9.09 -5.27
N ALA A 122 -13.45 -8.96 -5.29
CA ALA A 122 -14.14 -7.68 -5.25
C ALA A 122 -13.89 -6.95 -3.91
N ALA A 123 -13.87 -7.70 -2.80
CA ALA A 123 -13.49 -7.16 -1.50
C ALA A 123 -12.02 -6.67 -1.49
N ALA A 124 -11.09 -7.43 -2.09
CA ALA A 124 -9.69 -6.99 -2.22
C ALA A 124 -9.55 -5.74 -3.10
N ALA A 125 -10.32 -5.65 -4.20
CA ALA A 125 -10.35 -4.49 -5.07
C ALA A 125 -10.95 -3.25 -4.39
N ALA A 126 -12.00 -3.40 -3.58
CA ALA A 126 -12.59 -2.30 -2.82
C ALA A 126 -11.66 -1.74 -1.73
N LEU A 127 -10.76 -2.57 -1.18
CA LEU A 127 -9.71 -2.14 -0.24
C LEU A 127 -8.56 -1.39 -0.90
N LEU A 128 -8.37 -1.53 -2.22
CA LEU A 128 -7.39 -0.75 -2.96
C LEU A 128 -7.95 0.67 -3.16
N PRO A 129 -7.36 1.70 -2.54
CA PRO A 129 -7.86 3.04 -2.70
C PRO A 129 -7.68 3.50 -4.15
N GLY A 130 -8.78 3.86 -4.80
CA GLY A 130 -8.78 4.59 -6.08
C GLY A 130 -8.18 6.00 -5.98
N GLU A 131 -7.84 6.43 -4.76
CA GLU A 131 -7.10 7.66 -4.48
C GLU A 131 -5.66 7.30 -4.13
N ALA A 132 -4.71 8.03 -4.71
CA ALA A 132 -3.28 7.88 -4.47
C ALA A 132 -2.94 8.20 -3.00
N VAL A 133 -3.20 7.26 -2.09
CA VAL A 133 -2.71 7.31 -0.73
C VAL A 133 -1.23 6.97 -0.80
N SER A 134 -0.39 7.97 -0.56
CA SER A 134 1.05 7.77 -0.41
C SER A 134 1.27 6.62 0.59
N PRO A 135 2.09 5.60 0.27
CA PRO A 135 2.40 4.50 1.19
C PRO A 135 2.94 4.94 2.56
N GLN A 136 3.30 6.23 2.70
CA GLN A 136 3.80 6.82 3.93
C GLN A 136 2.75 6.92 5.05
N THR A 137 1.45 7.08 4.76
CA THR A 137 0.44 7.28 5.82
C THR A 137 0.05 5.98 6.54
N TRP A 138 0.29 4.82 5.94
CA TRP A 138 -0.02 3.53 6.59
C TRP A 138 1.05 3.08 7.58
N ARG A 139 2.29 3.58 7.45
CA ARG A 139 3.38 3.28 8.40
C ARG A 139 3.25 4.00 9.74
N GLN A 140 2.47 5.09 9.83
CA GLN A 140 2.45 5.91 11.06
C GLN A 140 1.24 5.67 11.97
N LYS A 141 0.10 5.20 11.46
CA LYS A 141 -1.12 5.07 12.29
C LYS A 141 -1.15 3.81 13.18
N THR A 142 -0.23 2.87 13.01
CA THR A 142 -0.20 1.62 13.77
C THR A 142 0.59 1.67 15.09
N SER A 143 1.08 2.83 15.58
CA SER A 143 2.11 2.80 16.64
C SER A 143 1.99 3.75 17.84
N ALA A 144 0.77 4.16 18.24
CA ALA A 144 0.61 4.79 19.57
C ALA A 144 0.24 3.75 20.63
N TRP A 145 -0.88 3.04 20.45
CA TRP A 145 -1.35 2.01 21.38
C TRP A 145 -0.50 0.73 21.38
N HIS A 146 -0.01 0.30 20.21
CA HIS A 146 0.83 -0.90 20.13
C HIS A 146 2.23 -0.72 20.72
N LYS A 147 2.77 0.50 20.80
CA LYS A 147 4.05 0.74 21.48
C LYS A 147 3.96 0.45 22.97
N ALA A 148 2.86 0.84 23.64
CA ALA A 148 2.69 0.59 25.07
C ALA A 148 2.58 -0.91 25.39
N PHE A 149 1.79 -1.66 24.61
CA PHE A 149 1.65 -3.11 24.77
C PHE A 149 2.96 -3.86 24.45
N HIS A 150 3.67 -3.46 23.38
CA HIS A 150 4.97 -4.04 23.07
C HIS A 150 6.07 -3.65 24.06
N LEU A 151 6.04 -2.43 24.63
CA LEU A 151 6.97 -2.06 25.71
C LEU A 151 6.72 -2.88 26.98
N LEU A 152 5.47 -3.17 27.31
CA LEU A 152 5.11 -4.05 28.44
C LEU A 152 5.62 -5.49 28.21
N LEU A 153 5.44 -6.03 27.02
CA LEU A 153 5.95 -7.37 26.65
C LEU A 153 7.47 -7.40 26.52
N SER A 154 8.10 -6.36 25.96
CA SER A 154 9.55 -6.25 25.87
C SER A 154 10.18 -6.13 27.25
N ARG A 155 9.61 -5.31 28.15
CA ARG A 155 10.03 -5.25 29.57
C ARG A 155 9.83 -6.56 30.31
N ALA A 156 8.77 -7.31 29.99
CA ALA A 156 8.53 -8.64 30.56
C ALA A 156 9.45 -9.73 29.98
N ASN A 157 10.03 -9.49 28.78
CA ASN A 157 10.93 -10.40 28.08
C ASN A 157 12.40 -9.95 28.13
N GLU A 158 12.76 -8.99 29.00
CA GLU A 158 14.12 -8.45 29.17
C GLU A 158 15.16 -9.46 29.72
N GLN A 159 14.85 -10.75 29.80
CA GLN A 159 15.72 -11.76 30.41
C GLN A 159 16.28 -12.82 29.45
N GLU A 160 15.77 -13.00 28.22
CA GLU A 160 16.39 -13.93 27.25
C GLU A 160 16.23 -13.42 25.81
N SER A 161 17.35 -13.06 25.16
CA SER A 161 17.34 -12.58 23.78
C SER A 161 17.58 -13.74 22.80
N LEU A 162 16.53 -14.14 22.08
CA LEU A 162 16.66 -14.89 20.83
C LEU A 162 17.15 -13.94 19.75
N ASP A 163 18.46 -13.76 19.67
CA ASP A 163 19.07 -12.84 18.71
C ASP A 163 19.53 -13.57 17.45
N PHE A 164 19.24 -12.97 16.30
CA PHE A 164 19.81 -13.42 15.03
C PHE A 164 21.04 -12.58 14.69
N VAL A 165 22.21 -13.21 14.69
CA VAL A 165 23.42 -12.59 14.14
C VAL A 165 23.41 -12.82 12.64
N SER A 166 23.52 -11.75 11.86
CA SER A 166 23.57 -11.80 10.39
C SER A 166 24.94 -11.37 9.91
N ASP A 167 25.50 -12.08 8.93
CA ASP A 167 26.76 -11.72 8.28
C ASP A 167 26.75 -12.17 6.80
N ALA A 168 27.79 -11.84 6.05
CA ALA A 168 27.94 -12.19 4.64
C ALA A 168 29.27 -12.90 4.38
N PHE A 169 29.22 -13.96 3.57
CA PHE A 169 30.42 -14.59 3.03
C PHE A 169 31.10 -13.67 2.01
N MET A 170 32.39 -13.91 1.75
CA MET A 170 33.19 -13.15 0.78
C MET A 170 32.62 -13.15 -0.65
N ASP A 171 31.72 -14.09 -0.97
CA ASP A 171 31.01 -14.21 -2.24
C ASP A 171 29.64 -13.49 -2.26
N GLY A 172 29.31 -12.73 -1.21
CA GLY A 172 28.10 -11.93 -1.10
C GLY A 172 26.87 -12.70 -0.62
N ARG A 173 26.96 -14.01 -0.36
CA ARG A 173 25.86 -14.77 0.24
C ARG A 173 25.68 -14.37 1.70
N ARG A 174 24.48 -13.89 2.05
CA ARG A 174 24.13 -13.54 3.44
C ARG A 174 23.65 -14.76 4.19
N PHE A 175 24.06 -14.91 5.44
CA PHE A 175 23.56 -15.93 6.35
C PHE A 175 23.05 -15.30 7.64
N ARG A 176 22.23 -16.07 8.37
CA ARG A 176 21.74 -15.72 9.71
C ARG A 176 21.91 -16.92 10.62
N VAL A 177 22.47 -16.69 11.80
CA VAL A 177 22.60 -17.69 12.86
C VAL A 177 21.74 -17.23 14.03
N LEU A 178 20.91 -18.14 14.54
CA LEU A 178 20.18 -17.91 15.78
C LEU A 178 21.13 -18.16 16.95
N ALA A 179 21.41 -17.14 17.75
CA ALA A 179 22.13 -17.27 19.00
C ALA A 179 21.13 -17.67 20.12
N MET A 180 21.35 -18.82 20.74
CA MET A 180 20.53 -19.36 21.85
C MET A 180 21.35 -19.54 23.15
N ALA A 181 22.42 -18.75 23.33
CA ALA A 181 23.35 -18.94 24.45
C ALA A 181 22.67 -18.77 25.81
N ASP A 182 21.79 -17.77 25.96
CA ASP A 182 21.13 -17.46 27.23
C ASP A 182 20.16 -18.55 27.69
N VAL A 183 19.47 -19.19 26.75
CA VAL A 183 18.54 -20.30 27.01
C VAL A 183 19.27 -21.49 27.63
N LEU A 184 20.43 -21.87 27.08
CA LEU A 184 21.20 -23.02 27.59
C LEU A 184 21.75 -22.75 28.99
N THR A 185 22.24 -21.53 29.25
CA THR A 185 22.70 -21.14 30.60
C THR A 185 21.56 -21.19 31.63
N ALA A 186 20.34 -20.82 31.25
CA ALA A 186 19.18 -20.93 32.15
C ALA A 186 18.79 -22.40 32.43
N HIS A 187 18.83 -23.28 31.42
CA HIS A 187 18.59 -24.71 31.60
C HIS A 187 19.64 -25.36 32.52
N GLU A 188 20.91 -24.97 32.41
CA GLU A 188 21.97 -25.45 33.32
C GLU A 188 21.72 -25.06 34.79
N ARG A 189 21.22 -23.85 35.05
CA ARG A 189 20.83 -23.40 36.41
C ARG A 189 19.69 -24.22 36.99
N ILE A 190 18.68 -24.55 36.16
CA ILE A 190 17.56 -25.41 36.58
C ILE A 190 18.08 -26.82 36.93
N LEU A 191 18.94 -27.39 36.10
CA LEU A 191 19.54 -28.71 36.36
C LEU A 191 20.41 -28.72 37.63
N ALA A 192 21.14 -27.64 37.89
CA ALA A 192 21.90 -27.47 39.13
C ALA A 192 20.99 -27.38 40.37
N ALA A 193 19.86 -26.65 40.28
CA ALA A 193 18.88 -26.57 41.36
C ALA A 193 18.15 -27.90 41.61
N ILE A 194 17.86 -28.67 40.56
CA ILE A 194 17.32 -30.03 40.72
C ILE A 194 18.32 -30.91 41.45
N SER A 195 19.60 -30.78 41.11
CA SER A 195 20.69 -31.53 41.72
C SER A 195 20.96 -31.12 43.18
N SER A 196 20.61 -29.90 43.59
CA SER A 196 20.72 -29.45 44.99
C SER A 196 19.59 -29.97 45.89
N GLY A 197 18.51 -30.50 45.30
CA GLY A 197 17.38 -31.11 46.02
C GLY A 197 16.41 -30.11 46.66
N SER A 198 16.59 -28.80 46.45
CA SER A 198 15.67 -27.77 46.93
C SER A 198 14.56 -27.54 45.91
N LEU A 199 13.34 -27.95 46.25
CA LEU A 199 12.16 -27.73 45.40
C LEU A 199 11.89 -26.23 45.20
N ALA A 200 12.13 -25.42 46.24
CA ALA A 200 11.94 -23.97 46.21
C ALA A 200 12.90 -23.30 45.21
N ASP A 201 14.16 -23.74 45.19
CA ASP A 201 15.17 -23.18 44.28
C ASP A 201 14.86 -23.59 42.83
N VAL A 202 14.41 -24.83 42.61
CA VAL A 202 13.96 -25.28 41.28
C VAL A 202 12.77 -24.45 40.81
N GLU A 203 11.79 -24.24 41.68
CA GLU A 203 10.60 -23.45 41.38
C GLU A 203 10.95 -21.98 41.07
N GLU A 204 11.90 -21.42 41.79
CA GLU A 204 12.43 -20.07 41.54
C GLU A 204 13.17 -19.99 40.20
N GLN A 205 14.10 -20.92 39.91
CA GLN A 205 14.85 -20.93 38.64
C GLN A 205 13.94 -21.20 37.44
N VAL A 206 12.94 -22.08 37.56
CA VAL A 206 11.97 -22.36 36.50
C VAL A 206 11.07 -21.14 36.26
N ARG A 207 10.59 -20.47 37.31
CA ARG A 207 9.83 -19.21 37.14
C ARG A 207 10.64 -18.10 36.52
N ALA A 208 11.92 -18.00 36.88
CA ALA A 208 12.82 -17.01 36.30
C ALA A 208 13.12 -17.29 34.82
N HIS A 209 13.25 -18.57 34.43
CA HIS A 209 13.46 -19.00 33.05
C HIS A 209 12.21 -18.88 32.16
N LEU A 210 11.02 -19.16 32.70
CA LEU A 210 9.78 -19.03 31.96
C LEU A 210 9.44 -17.55 31.71
N SER A 211 9.79 -17.03 30.54
CA SER A 211 9.56 -15.62 30.20
C SER A 211 8.08 -15.27 29.91
N GLY A 212 7.76 -13.99 30.13
CA GLY A 212 6.53 -13.35 29.67
C GLY A 212 5.24 -13.88 30.30
N THR A 213 4.29 -14.30 29.46
CA THR A 213 2.93 -14.70 29.86
C THR A 213 2.91 -15.87 30.83
N LEU A 214 3.87 -16.81 30.75
CA LEU A 214 3.91 -18.03 31.57
C LEU A 214 4.27 -17.74 33.04
N ALA A 215 5.23 -16.85 33.31
CA ALA A 215 5.50 -16.37 34.67
C ALA A 215 4.35 -15.53 35.25
N SER A 216 3.59 -14.86 34.39
CA SER A 216 2.49 -13.98 34.78
C SER A 216 1.13 -14.67 34.87
N VAL A 217 1.03 -15.96 34.52
CA VAL A 217 -0.26 -16.69 34.45
C VAL A 217 -1.05 -16.57 35.75
N GLY A 218 -0.40 -16.73 36.90
CA GLY A 218 -1.08 -16.60 38.19
C GLY A 218 -1.67 -15.21 38.46
N ALA A 219 -1.02 -14.15 37.99
CA ALA A 219 -1.52 -12.78 38.10
C ALA A 219 -2.61 -12.49 37.06
N ILE A 220 -2.45 -13.00 35.83
CA ILE A 220 -3.41 -12.87 34.72
C ILE A 220 -4.70 -13.62 35.05
N MET A 221 -4.63 -14.86 35.54
CA MET A 221 -5.79 -15.63 35.98
C MET A 221 -6.55 -14.93 37.12
N LYS A 222 -5.84 -14.23 38.02
CA LYS A 222 -6.48 -13.44 39.09
C LYS A 222 -7.16 -12.17 38.59
N SER A 223 -6.65 -11.57 37.52
CA SER A 223 -7.15 -10.29 36.99
C SER A 223 -8.19 -10.45 35.88
N HIS A 224 -8.22 -11.61 35.22
CA HIS A 224 -9.11 -11.94 34.11
C HIS A 224 -9.65 -13.39 34.20
N PRO A 225 -10.39 -13.74 35.27
CA PRO A 225 -10.92 -15.10 35.46
C PRO A 225 -11.88 -15.53 34.34
N GLU A 226 -12.58 -14.59 33.71
CA GLU A 226 -13.61 -14.83 32.68
C GLU A 226 -13.10 -15.51 31.39
N TYR A 227 -11.78 -15.69 31.24
CA TYR A 227 -11.15 -16.34 30.08
C TYR A 227 -10.62 -17.75 30.37
N PHE A 228 -10.67 -18.22 31.62
CA PHE A 228 -10.01 -19.47 32.05
C PHE A 228 -10.95 -20.47 32.75
N ASP A 229 -12.26 -20.20 32.75
CA ASP A 229 -13.32 -21.12 33.17
C ASP A 229 -13.82 -22.01 32.01
#